data_AF-A0A4Q2Y281-F1
#
_entry.id   AF-A0A4Q2Y281-F1
#
_cell.length_a   1.000
_cell.length_b   1.000
_cell.length_c   1.000
_cell.angle_alpha   90.00
_cell.angle_beta   90.00
_cell.angle_gamma   90.00
#
_symmetry.space_group_name_H-M   'P 1'
#
loop_
_entity.id
_entity.type
_entity.pdbx_description
1 polymer ?
#
loop_
_entity_poly.entity_id
_entity_poly.type
_entity_poly.pdbx_seq_one_letter_code
_entity_poly.pdbx_strand_id
1 'polypeptide(L)'
;LQKSKIEEGKGFGGFPVSGQFLVCDNPEVVRKHHAKVYGKAAVGAPPMSVPHLDTRVIDGKLSLLFGPFAGFSPKFLKSGSFFDLPGSVKISNLIPMLAVGKDNMDLTRYLIEQVIQHPQDRLDALREFFPDARLEDWRLLTAGQRVQIIKQDEKKGGVLQFGTEVVAADDGSIAALLGASPGASTAVDVMLDIIGRCFRNRLPGWKAKLEEMVPSYGRSLADDPDLYRKLRTEADGALCIS
;
A
#
# COMPACT_ATOMS: atom_id res chain seq x y z
N LEU A 1 10.76 -0.88 -12.71
CA LEU A 1 11.25 0.48 -13.01
C LEU A 1 12.73 0.50 -13.39
N GLN A 2 13.69 0.23 -12.50
CA GLN A 2 15.13 0.33 -12.86
C GLN A 2 15.54 -0.45 -14.12
N LYS A 3 14.96 -1.65 -14.34
CA LYS A 3 15.24 -2.45 -15.53
C LYS A 3 14.72 -1.83 -16.84
N SER A 4 13.74 -0.93 -16.80
CA SER A 4 13.25 -0.26 -18.02
C SER A 4 14.19 0.83 -18.51
N LYS A 5 15.14 1.28 -17.67
CA LYS A 5 16.16 2.31 -18.00
C LYS A 5 15.59 3.66 -18.47
N ILE A 6 14.31 3.93 -18.19
CA ILE A 6 13.71 5.24 -18.46
C ILE A 6 14.27 6.28 -17.49
N GLU A 7 14.40 7.51 -17.95
CA GLU A 7 15.00 8.60 -17.16
C GLU A 7 14.12 8.97 -15.97
N GLU A 8 12.80 8.91 -16.13
CA GLU A 8 11.78 9.19 -15.12
C GLU A 8 11.81 8.17 -13.97
N GLY A 9 12.49 7.04 -14.17
CA GLY A 9 12.72 6.04 -13.13
C GLY A 9 13.90 6.33 -12.22
N LYS A 10 14.75 7.33 -12.54
CA LYS A 10 15.84 7.77 -11.67
C LYS A 10 15.27 8.49 -10.43
N GLY A 11 16.01 8.48 -9.32
CA GLY A 11 15.51 9.02 -8.05
C GLY A 11 14.58 8.08 -7.28
N PHE A 12 14.09 7.00 -7.90
CA PHE A 12 13.21 6.04 -7.23
C PHE A 12 13.99 4.93 -6.51
N GLY A 13 13.68 4.76 -5.24
CA GLY A 13 14.10 3.65 -4.39
C GLY A 13 12.90 2.86 -3.87
N GLY A 14 13.18 1.75 -3.19
CA GLY A 14 12.17 0.94 -2.56
C GLY A 14 12.67 0.39 -1.23
N PHE A 15 11.81 0.41 -0.22
CA PHE A 15 12.07 -0.22 1.06
C PHE A 15 11.10 -1.40 1.27
N PRO A 16 11.59 -2.64 1.36
CA PRO A 16 10.73 -3.80 1.51
C PRO A 16 10.17 -3.87 2.93
N VAL A 17 8.86 -4.04 3.04
CA VAL A 17 8.13 -4.20 4.29
C VAL A 17 7.31 -5.48 4.21
N SER A 18 7.37 -6.29 5.26
CA SER A 18 6.52 -7.48 5.40
C SER A 18 5.65 -7.36 6.65
N GLY A 19 4.46 -7.95 6.59
CA GLY A 19 3.60 -8.10 7.76
C GLY A 19 3.73 -9.50 8.32
N GLN A 20 3.74 -9.63 9.64
CA GLN A 20 3.67 -10.92 10.33
C GLN A 20 2.42 -10.96 11.21
N PHE A 21 1.87 -12.14 11.38
CA PHE A 21 0.67 -12.35 12.17
C PHE A 21 0.84 -13.57 13.07
N LEU A 22 0.31 -13.50 14.28
CA LEU A 22 0.06 -14.68 15.09
C LEU A 22 -1.19 -15.37 14.55
N VAL A 23 -1.10 -16.68 14.32
CA VAL A 23 -2.20 -17.49 13.80
C VAL A 23 -2.51 -18.59 14.80
N CYS A 24 -3.78 -18.71 15.17
CA CYS A 24 -4.29 -19.80 15.98
C CYS A 24 -5.22 -20.68 15.16
N ASP A 25 -4.89 -21.98 15.13
CA ASP A 25 -5.63 -23.02 14.42
C ASP A 25 -6.34 -24.00 15.39
N ASN A 26 -6.30 -23.70 16.70
CA ASN A 26 -6.93 -24.51 17.75
C ASN A 26 -8.47 -24.35 17.68
N PRO A 27 -9.23 -25.40 17.33
CA PRO A 27 -10.67 -25.31 17.13
C PRO A 27 -11.44 -24.80 18.36
N GLU A 28 -10.98 -25.13 19.57
CA GLU A 28 -11.62 -24.69 20.82
C GLU A 28 -11.46 -23.19 21.06
N VAL A 29 -10.37 -22.60 20.58
CA VAL A 29 -10.13 -21.15 20.66
C VAL A 29 -10.86 -20.45 19.51
N VAL A 30 -10.71 -20.94 18.29
CA VAL A 30 -11.30 -20.34 17.08
C VAL A 30 -12.83 -20.23 17.17
N ARG A 31 -13.51 -21.28 17.68
CA ARG A 31 -14.98 -21.29 17.80
C ARG A 31 -15.51 -20.23 18.78
N LYS A 32 -14.68 -19.70 19.68
CA LYS A 32 -15.09 -18.68 20.66
C LYS A 32 -15.06 -17.27 20.08
N HIS A 33 -14.50 -17.08 18.88
CA HIS A 33 -14.30 -15.75 18.32
C HIS A 33 -14.77 -15.65 16.86
N HIS A 34 -15.83 -14.86 16.66
CA HIS A 34 -16.46 -14.62 15.35
C HIS A 34 -16.43 -13.14 14.94
N ALA A 35 -15.92 -12.26 15.80
CA ALA A 35 -15.88 -10.83 15.56
C ALA A 35 -14.50 -10.41 15.04
N LYS A 36 -14.47 -9.25 14.38
CA LYS A 36 -13.23 -8.53 14.10
C LYS A 36 -13.08 -7.41 15.13
N VAL A 37 -12.01 -7.45 15.90
CA VAL A 37 -11.72 -6.47 16.96
C VAL A 37 -10.49 -5.67 16.56
N TYR A 38 -10.59 -4.35 16.62
CA TYR A 38 -9.47 -3.44 16.38
C TYR A 38 -8.95 -2.89 17.71
N GLY A 39 -7.63 -2.80 17.83
CA GLY A 39 -6.98 -2.14 18.95
C GLY A 39 -6.89 -0.63 18.76
N LYS A 40 -6.22 0.00 19.72
CA LYS A 40 -5.78 1.38 19.59
C LYS A 40 -4.43 1.41 18.88
N ALA A 41 -4.18 2.46 18.10
CA ALA A 41 -2.85 2.72 17.58
C ALA A 41 -1.91 3.04 18.75
N ALA A 42 -0.75 2.37 18.81
CA ALA A 42 0.31 2.78 19.72
C ALA A 42 0.81 4.19 19.35
N VAL A 43 1.27 4.95 20.35
CA VAL A 43 1.82 6.29 20.11
C VAL A 43 3.03 6.17 19.17
N GLY A 44 3.01 6.93 18.07
CA GLY A 44 4.06 6.87 17.04
C GLY A 44 3.93 5.72 16.04
N ALA A 45 2.96 4.82 16.19
CA ALA A 45 2.72 3.78 15.21
C ALA A 45 2.17 4.39 13.90
N PRO A 46 2.61 3.92 12.73
CA PRO A 46 2.07 4.37 11.45
C PRO A 46 0.57 4.06 11.39
N PRO A 47 -0.26 4.92 10.78
CA PRO A 47 -1.73 4.77 10.78
C PRO A 47 -2.24 3.44 10.18
N MET A 48 -1.38 2.74 9.43
CA MET A 48 -1.67 1.43 8.83
C MET A 48 -1.33 0.22 9.73
N SER A 49 -0.81 0.43 10.95
CA SER A 49 -0.21 -0.62 11.80
C SER A 49 -1.05 -0.97 13.04
N VAL A 50 -2.33 -0.62 13.03
CA VAL A 50 -3.22 -0.88 14.17
C VAL A 50 -3.46 -2.40 14.28
N PRO A 51 -3.13 -3.03 15.41
CA PRO A 51 -3.35 -4.44 15.58
C PRO A 51 -4.84 -4.76 15.61
N HIS A 52 -5.20 -5.91 15.08
CA HIS A 52 -6.55 -6.44 15.09
C HIS A 52 -6.51 -7.95 15.31
N LEU A 53 -7.58 -8.46 15.94
CA LEU A 53 -7.88 -9.87 16.07
C LEU A 53 -9.10 -10.17 15.21
N ASP A 54 -8.98 -11.10 14.27
CA ASP A 54 -10.11 -11.50 13.43
C ASP A 54 -10.05 -12.95 12.96
N THR A 55 -11.23 -13.50 12.70
CA THR A 55 -11.41 -14.84 12.15
C THR A 55 -11.20 -14.83 10.65
N ARG A 56 -10.41 -15.77 10.15
CA ARG A 56 -10.07 -15.94 8.73
C ARG A 56 -10.25 -17.38 8.30
N VAL A 57 -10.51 -17.58 7.01
CA VAL A 57 -10.39 -18.88 6.37
C VAL A 57 -9.05 -18.93 5.67
N ILE A 58 -8.14 -19.78 6.14
CA ILE A 58 -6.80 -19.99 5.59
C ILE A 58 -6.74 -21.45 5.12
N ASP A 59 -6.47 -21.66 3.84
CA ASP A 59 -6.40 -23.00 3.23
C ASP A 59 -7.65 -23.87 3.54
N GLY A 60 -8.83 -23.24 3.54
CA GLY A 60 -10.11 -23.90 3.83
C GLY A 60 -10.40 -24.15 5.31
N LYS A 61 -9.48 -23.81 6.22
CA LYS A 61 -9.64 -23.96 7.67
C LYS A 61 -9.93 -22.61 8.33
N LEU A 62 -10.85 -22.62 9.30
CA LEU A 62 -11.11 -21.46 10.13
C LEU A 62 -9.96 -21.26 11.14
N SER A 63 -9.40 -20.06 11.17
CA SER A 63 -8.25 -19.67 12.01
C SER A 63 -8.47 -18.28 12.60
N LEU A 64 -7.83 -17.99 13.73
CA LEU A 64 -7.72 -16.62 14.24
C LEU A 64 -6.40 -16.00 13.82
N LEU A 65 -6.45 -14.72 13.47
CA LEU A 65 -5.32 -13.94 13.03
C LEU A 65 -5.16 -12.72 13.94
N PHE A 66 -3.96 -12.51 14.48
CA PHE A 66 -3.63 -11.32 15.26
C PHE A 66 -2.39 -10.61 14.73
N GLY A 67 -2.46 -9.29 14.60
CA GLY A 67 -1.39 -8.45 14.08
C GLY A 67 -1.97 -7.24 13.32
N PRO A 68 -1.22 -6.58 12.43
CA PRO A 68 0.11 -6.99 11.95
C PRO A 68 1.24 -6.60 12.91
N PHE A 69 2.26 -7.45 12.98
CA PHE A 69 3.60 -7.10 13.46
C PHE A 69 4.48 -6.77 12.26
N ALA A 70 5.43 -5.84 12.41
CA ALA A 70 6.36 -5.57 11.32
C ALA A 70 7.40 -6.69 11.19
N GLY A 71 7.60 -7.16 9.97
CA GLY A 71 8.71 -8.04 9.61
C GLY A 71 9.59 -7.38 8.55
N PHE A 72 10.83 -7.86 8.44
CA PHE A 72 11.78 -7.39 7.43
C PHE A 72 12.31 -8.53 6.57
N SER A 73 12.40 -8.28 5.27
CA SER A 73 13.12 -9.12 4.31
C SER A 73 13.74 -8.22 3.25
N PRO A 74 15.00 -8.42 2.85
CA PRO A 74 15.58 -7.64 1.75
C PRO A 74 15.02 -8.03 0.38
N LYS A 75 14.17 -9.06 0.31
CA LYS A 75 13.50 -9.52 -0.91
C LYS A 75 12.38 -8.57 -1.31
N PHE A 76 12.22 -8.33 -2.61
CA PHE A 76 11.10 -7.54 -3.12
C PHE A 76 9.88 -8.40 -3.47
N LEU A 77 10.11 -9.68 -3.77
CA LEU A 77 9.07 -10.67 -4.08
C LEU A 77 9.09 -11.83 -3.09
N LYS A 78 7.96 -12.54 -2.93
CA LYS A 78 7.87 -13.74 -2.07
C LYS A 78 8.97 -14.77 -2.38
N SER A 79 9.22 -15.01 -3.68
CA SER A 79 10.27 -15.89 -4.18
C SER A 79 11.47 -15.10 -4.74
N GLY A 80 11.72 -13.90 -4.22
CA GLY A 80 12.81 -13.00 -4.65
C GLY A 80 14.18 -13.35 -4.07
N SER A 81 15.17 -12.52 -4.41
CA SER A 81 16.56 -12.70 -3.98
C SER A 81 16.86 -11.91 -2.72
N PHE A 82 17.71 -12.45 -1.84
CA PHE A 82 18.25 -11.67 -0.71
C PHE A 82 19.12 -10.49 -1.16
N PHE A 83 19.51 -10.45 -2.43
CA PHE A 83 20.22 -9.34 -3.05
C PHE A 83 19.28 -8.31 -3.72
N ASP A 84 17.95 -8.46 -3.64
CA ASP A 84 17.01 -7.52 -4.27
C ASP A 84 17.22 -6.10 -3.76
N LEU A 85 17.14 -5.88 -2.44
CA LEU A 85 17.37 -4.55 -1.83
C LEU A 85 18.80 -4.03 -2.10
N PRO A 86 19.90 -4.74 -1.76
CA PRO A 86 21.25 -4.26 -2.06
C PRO A 86 21.48 -3.97 -3.55
N GLY A 87 20.99 -4.84 -4.43
CA GLY A 87 21.12 -4.69 -5.88
C GLY A 87 20.30 -3.54 -6.46
N SER A 88 19.24 -3.12 -5.77
CA SER A 88 18.40 -1.97 -6.13
C SER A 88 19.01 -0.62 -5.74
N VAL A 89 20.03 -0.59 -4.87
CA VAL A 89 20.70 0.67 -4.52
C VAL A 89 21.57 1.13 -5.69
N LYS A 90 21.36 2.37 -6.12
CA LYS A 90 22.09 3.04 -7.21
C LYS A 90 22.48 4.44 -6.77
N ILE A 91 23.49 5.02 -7.41
CA ILE A 91 23.89 6.42 -7.16
C ILE A 91 22.68 7.35 -7.31
N SER A 92 21.82 7.09 -8.30
CA SER A 92 20.62 7.89 -8.58
C SER A 92 19.52 7.80 -7.53
N ASN A 93 19.55 6.86 -6.58
CA ASN A 93 18.53 6.76 -5.52
C ASN A 93 19.10 6.68 -4.10
N LEU A 94 20.43 6.69 -3.95
CA LEU A 94 21.10 6.63 -2.66
C LEU A 94 20.75 7.83 -1.77
N ILE A 95 20.80 9.05 -2.32
CA ILE A 95 20.46 10.28 -1.59
C ILE A 95 19.00 10.21 -1.10
N PRO A 96 18.00 9.92 -1.96
CA PRO A 96 16.61 9.74 -1.52
C PRO A 96 16.44 8.70 -0.41
N MET A 97 17.12 7.55 -0.51
CA MET A 97 17.01 6.48 0.50
C MET A 97 17.56 6.89 1.86
N LEU A 98 18.73 7.57 1.88
CA LEU A 98 19.32 8.07 3.11
C LEU A 98 18.49 9.20 3.74
N ALA A 99 17.96 10.10 2.92
CA ALA A 99 17.08 11.18 3.37
C ALA A 99 15.83 10.63 4.07
N VAL A 100 15.17 9.64 3.47
CA VAL A 100 14.00 9.00 4.08
C VAL A 100 14.33 8.34 5.42
N GLY A 101 15.47 7.65 5.52
CA GLY A 101 15.92 7.06 6.78
C GLY A 101 16.06 8.12 7.88
N LYS A 102 16.66 9.27 7.57
CA LYS A 102 16.82 10.39 8.52
C LYS A 102 15.49 11.07 8.86
N ASP A 103 14.63 11.31 7.88
CA ASP A 103 13.43 12.14 8.06
C ASP A 103 12.24 11.36 8.64
N ASN A 104 12.32 10.02 8.66
CA ASN A 104 11.26 9.14 9.16
C ASN A 104 11.76 8.28 10.32
N MET A 105 12.42 8.92 11.29
CA MET A 105 13.07 8.20 12.38
C MET A 105 12.11 7.49 13.32
N ASP A 106 10.91 8.04 13.54
CA ASP A 106 9.90 7.38 14.37
C ASP A 106 9.41 6.08 13.72
N LEU A 107 9.09 6.12 12.41
CA LEU A 107 8.72 4.93 11.64
C LEU A 107 9.87 3.93 11.61
N THR A 108 11.10 4.38 11.35
CA THR A 108 12.28 3.51 11.29
C THR A 108 12.52 2.82 12.63
N ARG A 109 12.45 3.56 13.73
CA ARG A 109 12.56 3.04 15.09
C ARG A 109 11.47 2.01 15.37
N TYR A 110 10.22 2.36 15.09
CA TYR A 110 9.08 1.46 15.26
C TYR A 110 9.29 0.14 14.49
N LEU A 111 9.70 0.19 13.22
CA LEU A 111 9.96 -1.00 12.43
C LEU A 111 11.10 -1.85 13.01
N ILE A 112 12.18 -1.22 13.48
CA ILE A 112 13.29 -1.94 14.13
C ILE A 112 12.81 -2.63 15.40
N GLU A 113 12.09 -1.91 16.27
CA GLU A 113 11.52 -2.44 17.51
C GLU A 113 10.63 -3.65 17.25
N GLN A 114 9.73 -3.56 16.27
CA GLN A 114 8.85 -4.66 15.86
C GLN A 114 9.60 -5.88 15.33
N VAL A 115 10.67 -5.66 14.55
CA VAL A 115 11.48 -6.74 13.98
C VAL A 115 12.26 -7.50 15.05
N ILE A 116 12.73 -6.82 16.10
CA ILE A 116 13.48 -7.45 17.19
C ILE A 116 12.60 -8.06 18.29
N GLN A 117 11.26 -7.88 18.22
CA GLN A 117 10.33 -8.44 19.21
C GLN A 117 10.48 -9.95 19.33
N HIS A 118 10.54 -10.40 20.59
CA HIS A 118 10.51 -11.80 20.94
C HIS A 118 9.08 -12.37 20.83
N PRO A 119 8.92 -13.70 20.70
CA PRO A 119 7.60 -14.33 20.68
C PRO A 119 6.71 -13.96 21.87
N GLN A 120 7.32 -13.74 23.05
CA GLN A 120 6.61 -13.34 24.26
C GLN A 120 6.02 -11.93 24.14
N ASP A 121 6.74 -10.96 23.58
CA ASP A 121 6.24 -9.60 23.38
C ASP A 121 5.00 -9.59 22.48
N ARG A 122 5.01 -10.41 21.43
CA ARG A 122 3.87 -10.57 20.51
C ARG A 122 2.66 -11.22 21.21
N LEU A 123 2.92 -12.18 22.09
CA LEU A 123 1.87 -12.81 22.90
C LEU A 123 1.28 -11.83 23.91
N ASP A 124 2.10 -10.99 24.54
CA ASP A 124 1.63 -10.01 25.52
C ASP A 124 0.77 -8.94 24.84
N ALA A 125 1.12 -8.50 23.63
CA ALA A 125 0.25 -7.67 22.81
C ALA A 125 -1.09 -8.35 22.46
N LEU A 126 -1.09 -9.66 22.19
CA LEU A 126 -2.32 -10.42 21.96
C LEU A 126 -3.17 -10.52 23.23
N ARG A 127 -2.55 -10.63 24.41
CA ARG A 127 -3.26 -10.73 25.70
C ARG A 127 -4.07 -9.48 26.05
N GLU A 128 -3.75 -8.32 25.46
CA GLU A 128 -4.60 -7.14 25.54
C GLU A 128 -5.98 -7.33 24.89
N PHE A 129 -6.09 -8.26 23.91
CA PHE A 129 -7.33 -8.60 23.22
C PHE A 129 -7.92 -9.93 23.68
N PHE A 130 -7.05 -10.89 24.00
CA PHE A 130 -7.40 -12.25 24.38
C PHE A 130 -6.53 -12.70 25.57
N PRO A 131 -6.92 -12.34 26.82
CA PRO A 131 -6.08 -12.53 28.02
C PRO A 131 -5.61 -13.97 28.26
N ASP A 132 -6.43 -14.96 27.86
CA ASP A 132 -6.14 -16.39 28.03
C ASP A 132 -5.21 -16.96 26.95
N ALA A 133 -4.60 -16.12 26.10
CA ALA A 133 -3.68 -16.58 25.06
C ALA A 133 -2.48 -17.33 25.65
N ARG A 134 -2.23 -18.54 25.14
CA ARG A 134 -1.10 -19.40 25.48
C ARG A 134 -0.21 -19.57 24.26
N LEU A 135 1.09 -19.34 24.40
CA LEU A 135 2.03 -19.31 23.27
C LEU A 135 1.94 -20.55 22.36
N GLU A 136 1.72 -21.73 22.94
CA GLU A 136 1.59 -23.02 22.25
C GLU A 136 0.45 -23.06 21.20
N ASP A 137 -0.59 -22.25 21.38
CA ASP A 137 -1.74 -22.19 20.48
C ASP A 137 -1.49 -21.25 19.27
N TRP A 138 -0.39 -20.50 19.26
CA TRP A 138 -0.13 -19.43 18.29
C TRP A 138 1.21 -19.62 17.59
N ARG A 139 1.19 -19.52 16.26
CA ARG A 139 2.40 -19.54 15.43
C ARG A 139 2.53 -18.25 14.64
N LEU A 140 3.76 -17.81 14.39
CA LEU A 140 4.02 -16.66 13.55
C LEU A 140 3.91 -17.06 12.07
N LEU A 141 3.10 -16.32 11.31
CA LEU A 141 2.96 -16.43 9.87
C LEU A 141 3.44 -15.14 9.23
N THR A 142 4.43 -15.23 8.34
CA THR A 142 4.83 -14.09 7.50
C THR A 142 3.85 -13.98 6.33
N ALA A 143 3.16 -12.85 6.25
CA ALA A 143 2.22 -12.51 5.19
C ALA A 143 2.95 -11.96 3.95
N GLY A 144 2.19 -11.32 3.06
CA GLY A 144 2.72 -10.78 1.81
C GLY A 144 3.91 -9.83 1.98
N GLN A 145 4.77 -9.80 0.96
CA GLN A 145 5.85 -8.84 0.83
C GLN A 145 5.32 -7.61 0.10
N ARG A 146 5.63 -6.41 0.61
CA ARG A 146 5.38 -5.14 -0.05
C ARG A 146 6.67 -4.35 -0.18
N VAL A 147 6.69 -3.40 -1.12
CA VAL A 147 7.78 -2.44 -1.29
C VAL A 147 7.20 -1.05 -1.15
N GLN A 148 7.63 -0.34 -0.13
CA GLN A 148 7.30 1.06 0.09
C GLN A 148 8.16 1.92 -0.84
N ILE A 149 7.51 2.79 -1.61
CA ILE A 149 8.20 3.63 -2.60
C ILE A 149 8.95 4.75 -1.88
N ILE A 150 10.17 4.99 -2.32
CA ILE A 150 10.96 6.18 -2.01
C ILE A 150 11.13 6.97 -3.30
N LYS A 151 10.76 8.25 -3.27
CA LYS A 151 10.88 9.14 -4.42
C LYS A 151 11.83 10.29 -4.07
N GLN A 152 12.62 10.72 -5.05
CA GLN A 152 13.44 11.92 -4.92
C GLN A 152 12.55 13.15 -4.77
N ASP A 153 12.94 14.04 -3.85
CA ASP A 153 12.25 15.31 -3.59
C ASP A 153 13.27 16.44 -3.62
N GLU A 154 12.93 17.57 -4.24
CA GLU A 154 13.85 18.69 -4.41
C GLU A 154 14.23 19.36 -3.09
N LYS A 155 13.33 19.34 -2.10
CA LYS A 155 13.52 20.05 -0.82
C LYS A 155 14.06 19.12 0.26
N LYS A 156 13.54 17.89 0.33
CA LYS A 156 13.85 16.90 1.35
C LYS A 156 14.93 15.90 0.90
N GLY A 157 15.32 15.90 -0.37
CA GLY A 157 16.22 14.91 -0.96
C GLY A 157 15.53 13.57 -1.25
N GLY A 158 14.62 13.12 -0.39
CA GLY A 158 13.74 11.98 -0.64
C GLY A 158 12.55 11.91 0.32
N VAL A 159 11.45 11.32 -0.16
CA VAL A 159 10.20 11.16 0.59
C VAL A 159 9.63 9.76 0.42
N LEU A 160 8.93 9.28 1.45
CA LEU A 160 8.09 8.10 1.36
C LEU A 160 6.83 8.46 0.58
N GLN A 161 6.62 7.77 -0.54
CA GLN A 161 5.43 7.98 -1.37
C GLN A 161 4.33 7.01 -0.92
N PHE A 162 3.30 7.55 -0.27
CA PHE A 162 2.11 6.80 0.10
C PHE A 162 1.07 6.81 -1.02
N GLY A 163 0.36 5.70 -1.19
CA GLY A 163 -0.67 5.57 -2.23
C GLY A 163 -0.12 5.10 -3.57
N THR A 164 -0.81 5.50 -4.64
CA THR A 164 -0.47 5.16 -6.03
C THR A 164 0.47 6.22 -6.60
N GLU A 165 1.53 5.79 -7.27
CA GLU A 165 2.42 6.66 -8.05
C GLU A 165 2.48 6.19 -9.50
N VAL A 166 2.30 7.11 -10.45
CA VAL A 166 2.42 6.83 -11.88
C VAL A 166 3.73 7.40 -12.41
N VAL A 167 4.56 6.53 -12.99
CA VAL A 167 5.80 6.90 -13.68
C VAL A 167 5.66 6.49 -15.13
N ALA A 168 5.65 7.45 -16.05
CA ALA A 168 5.53 7.20 -17.48
C ALA A 168 6.78 7.72 -18.20
N ALA A 169 7.27 6.96 -19.18
CA ALA A 169 8.30 7.45 -20.09
C ALA A 169 7.72 8.58 -20.96
N ASP A 170 8.51 9.62 -21.23
CA ASP A 170 8.05 10.75 -22.04
C ASP A 170 7.63 10.34 -23.47
N ASP A 171 8.28 9.32 -24.03
CA ASP A 171 7.92 8.75 -25.34
C ASP A 171 6.64 7.88 -25.32
N GLY A 172 6.05 7.67 -24.14
CA GLY A 172 4.84 6.87 -23.95
C GLY A 172 5.04 5.35 -24.09
N SER A 173 6.28 4.87 -24.22
CA SER A 173 6.59 3.44 -24.43
C SER A 173 6.23 2.55 -23.24
N ILE A 174 6.25 3.10 -22.03
CA ILE A 174 5.92 2.39 -20.79
C ILE A 174 5.34 3.34 -19.74
N ALA A 175 4.31 2.88 -19.04
CA ALA A 175 3.83 3.46 -17.79
C ALA A 175 3.90 2.41 -16.68
N ALA A 176 4.50 2.77 -15.55
CA ALA A 176 4.57 1.97 -14.35
C ALA A 176 3.67 2.60 -13.29
N LEU A 177 2.74 1.80 -12.78
CA LEU A 177 1.93 2.14 -11.62
C LEU A 177 2.53 1.44 -10.40
N LEU A 178 2.95 2.24 -9.42
CA LEU A 178 3.66 1.79 -8.23
C LEU A 178 2.81 2.00 -6.99
N GLY A 179 3.03 1.16 -5.97
CA GLY A 179 2.50 1.39 -4.62
C GLY A 179 1.14 0.74 -4.41
N ALA A 180 0.24 1.46 -3.76
CA ALA A 180 -1.11 0.96 -3.55
C ALA A 180 -1.86 0.88 -4.89
N SER A 181 -2.59 -0.22 -5.09
CA SER A 181 -3.53 -0.31 -6.21
C SER A 181 -4.56 0.82 -6.09
N PRO A 182 -4.87 1.55 -7.17
CA PRO A 182 -5.95 2.52 -7.17
C PRO A 182 -7.24 1.86 -6.69
N GLY A 183 -7.95 2.54 -5.80
CA GLY A 183 -9.31 2.15 -5.46
C GLY A 183 -10.26 2.51 -6.61
N ALA A 184 -11.49 2.02 -6.54
CA ALA A 184 -12.52 2.34 -7.54
C ALA A 184 -12.69 3.87 -7.74
N SER A 185 -12.51 4.66 -6.68
CA SER A 185 -12.62 6.12 -6.70
C SER A 185 -11.47 6.84 -7.42
N THR A 186 -10.31 6.21 -7.60
CA THR A 186 -9.12 6.84 -8.21
C THR A 186 -8.65 6.16 -9.49
N ALA A 187 -9.12 4.94 -9.76
CA ALA A 187 -8.68 4.17 -10.92
C ALA A 187 -8.95 4.88 -12.25
N VAL A 188 -10.13 5.50 -12.41
CA VAL A 188 -10.49 6.21 -13.65
C VAL A 188 -9.58 7.41 -13.87
N ASP A 189 -9.38 8.23 -12.83
CA ASP A 189 -8.50 9.41 -12.88
C ASP A 189 -7.06 9.05 -13.27
N VAL A 190 -6.51 8.02 -12.61
CA VAL A 190 -5.18 7.48 -12.91
C VAL A 190 -5.07 6.99 -14.35
N MET A 191 -6.11 6.30 -14.87
CA MET A 191 -6.11 5.83 -16.25
C MET A 191 -6.19 6.98 -17.25
N LEU A 192 -6.98 8.03 -16.97
CA LEU A 192 -7.06 9.22 -17.80
C LEU A 192 -5.71 9.96 -17.84
N ASP A 193 -4.99 10.04 -16.71
CA ASP A 193 -3.63 10.59 -16.65
C ASP A 193 -2.65 9.78 -17.50
N ILE A 194 -2.69 8.44 -17.42
CA ILE A 194 -1.85 7.56 -18.25
C ILE A 194 -2.17 7.74 -19.75
N ILE A 195 -3.46 7.81 -20.12
CA ILE A 195 -3.86 8.07 -21.51
C ILE A 195 -3.31 9.43 -21.96
N GLY A 196 -3.46 10.45 -21.10
CA GLY A 196 -2.93 11.80 -21.29
C GLY A 196 -1.43 11.82 -21.58
N ARG A 197 -0.65 11.06 -20.80
CA ARG A 197 0.82 11.04 -20.90
C ARG A 197 1.33 10.17 -22.03
N CYS A 198 0.82 8.95 -22.17
CA CYS A 198 1.40 7.94 -23.07
C CYS A 198 0.79 7.95 -24.47
N PHE A 199 -0.40 8.52 -24.66
CA PHE A 199 -1.11 8.48 -25.94
C PHE A 199 -1.44 9.88 -26.48
N ARG A 200 -0.60 10.88 -26.18
CA ARG A 200 -0.74 12.28 -26.62
C ARG A 200 -1.11 12.42 -28.11
N ASN A 201 -0.47 11.63 -28.97
CA ASN A 201 -0.70 11.67 -30.42
C ASN A 201 -2.05 11.09 -30.87
N ARG A 202 -2.69 10.25 -30.04
CA ARG A 202 -4.00 9.63 -30.33
C ARG A 202 -5.16 10.33 -29.64
N LEU A 203 -4.89 11.06 -28.56
CA LEU A 203 -5.88 11.80 -27.78
C LEU A 203 -6.85 12.64 -28.63
N PRO A 204 -6.42 13.39 -29.67
CA PRO A 204 -7.35 14.16 -30.49
C PRO A 204 -8.47 13.32 -31.12
N GLY A 205 -8.15 12.09 -31.56
CA GLY A 205 -9.11 11.16 -32.12
C GLY A 205 -9.99 10.44 -31.08
N TRP A 206 -9.60 10.49 -29.79
CA TRP A 206 -10.34 9.84 -28.70
C TRP A 206 -11.14 10.82 -27.85
N LYS A 207 -10.89 12.13 -27.98
CA LYS A 207 -11.52 13.16 -27.15
C LYS A 207 -13.04 13.04 -27.10
N ALA A 208 -13.69 12.90 -28.25
CA ALA A 208 -15.15 12.76 -28.31
C ALA A 208 -15.66 11.53 -27.53
N LYS A 209 -14.95 10.40 -27.60
CA LYS A 209 -15.32 9.19 -26.86
C LYS A 209 -15.06 9.32 -25.37
N LEU A 210 -13.98 10.00 -24.98
CA LEU A 210 -13.67 10.29 -23.58
C LEU A 210 -14.72 11.21 -22.95
N GLU A 211 -15.17 12.23 -23.67
CA GLU A 211 -16.24 13.13 -23.23
C GLU A 211 -17.61 12.42 -23.18
N GLU A 212 -17.86 11.43 -24.06
CA GLU A 212 -19.06 10.59 -23.97
C GLU A 212 -19.04 9.71 -22.70
N MET A 213 -17.90 9.08 -22.39
CA MET A 213 -17.75 8.18 -21.23
C MET A 213 -17.62 8.93 -19.91
N VAL A 214 -16.96 10.10 -19.93
CA VAL A 214 -16.68 10.95 -18.77
C VAL A 214 -17.07 12.38 -19.17
N PRO A 215 -18.34 12.78 -18.98
CA PRO A 215 -18.83 14.10 -19.40
C PRO A 215 -18.09 15.30 -18.79
N SER A 216 -17.41 15.09 -17.66
CA SER A 216 -16.57 16.10 -17.01
C SER A 216 -15.11 16.09 -17.46
N TYR A 217 -14.75 15.32 -18.51
CA TYR A 217 -13.36 15.23 -18.97
C TYR A 217 -12.80 16.62 -19.33
N GLY A 218 -11.65 16.96 -18.75
CA GLY A 218 -11.02 18.29 -18.93
C GLY A 218 -11.72 19.44 -18.20
N ARG A 219 -12.72 19.16 -17.36
CA ARG A 219 -13.46 20.16 -16.55
C ARG A 219 -13.29 19.86 -15.06
N SER A 220 -13.05 20.90 -14.27
CA SER A 220 -13.06 20.81 -12.82
C SER A 220 -14.51 20.89 -12.32
N LEU A 221 -15.00 19.82 -11.69
CA LEU A 221 -16.33 19.81 -11.07
C LEU A 221 -16.41 20.70 -9.83
N ALA A 222 -15.28 21.02 -9.21
CA ALA A 222 -15.23 21.96 -8.10
C ALA A 222 -15.58 23.39 -8.54
N ASP A 223 -15.28 23.74 -9.80
CA ASP A 223 -15.51 25.07 -10.37
C ASP A 223 -16.83 25.15 -11.15
N ASP A 224 -17.55 24.04 -11.30
CA ASP A 224 -18.82 23.95 -12.05
C ASP A 224 -19.90 23.21 -11.24
N PRO A 225 -20.55 23.90 -10.27
CA PRO A 225 -21.54 23.30 -9.39
C PRO A 225 -22.80 22.78 -10.11
N ASP A 226 -23.14 23.38 -11.26
CA ASP A 226 -24.28 22.95 -12.07
C ASP A 226 -23.97 21.62 -12.76
N LEU A 227 -22.78 21.51 -13.38
CA LEU A 227 -22.32 20.25 -13.97
C LEU A 227 -22.20 19.15 -12.90
N TYR A 228 -21.63 19.47 -11.73
CA TYR A 228 -21.55 18.51 -10.63
C TYR A 228 -22.93 17.97 -10.23
N ARG A 229 -23.91 18.86 -9.99
CA ARG A 229 -25.28 18.45 -9.60
C ARG A 229 -25.95 17.60 -10.66
N LYS A 230 -25.79 17.96 -11.94
CA LYS A 230 -26.32 17.17 -13.07
C LYS A 230 -25.73 15.76 -13.07
N LEU A 231 -24.40 15.63 -13.10
CA LEU A 231 -23.74 14.32 -13.16
C LEU A 231 -23.98 13.49 -11.91
N ARG A 232 -24.07 14.13 -10.75
CA ARG A 232 -24.42 13.46 -9.50
C ARG A 232 -25.81 12.84 -9.58
N THR A 233 -26.79 13.58 -10.07
CA THR A 233 -28.17 13.10 -10.23
C THR A 233 -28.24 11.93 -11.23
N GLU A 234 -27.51 12.02 -12.35
CA GLU A 234 -27.43 10.95 -13.35
C GLU A 234 -26.80 9.67 -12.77
N ALA A 235 -25.71 9.82 -12.01
CA ALA A 235 -25.03 8.70 -11.36
C ALA A 235 -25.89 8.05 -10.26
N ASP A 236 -26.53 8.86 -9.41
CA ASP A 236 -27.43 8.37 -8.36
C ASP A 236 -28.62 7.61 -8.99
N GLY A 237 -29.19 8.13 -10.09
CA GLY A 237 -30.23 7.45 -10.86
C GLY A 237 -29.77 6.11 -11.46
N ALA A 238 -28.58 6.07 -12.06
CA ALA A 238 -28.02 4.83 -12.64
C ALA A 238 -27.67 3.77 -11.58
N LEU A 239 -27.29 4.21 -10.38
CA LEU A 239 -26.97 3.34 -9.23
C LEU A 239 -28.19 3.01 -8.36
N CYS A 240 -29.36 3.56 -8.69
CA CYS A 240 -30.58 3.44 -7.90
C CYS A 240 -30.40 3.89 -6.43
N ILE A 241 -29.59 4.94 -6.23
CA ILE A 241 -29.39 5.59 -4.94
C ILE A 241 -30.41 6.73 -4.87
N SER A 242 -31.37 6.60 -3.94
CA SER A 242 -32.44 7.58 -3.68
C SER A 242 -31.96 8.78 -2.86
#